data_AF-A0A9E2JBD4-F1
#
_entry.id   AF-A0A9E2JBD4-F1
#
_cell.length_a   1.000
_cell.length_b   1.000
_cell.length_c   1.000
_cell.angle_alpha   90.00
_cell.angle_beta   90.00
_cell.angle_gamma   90.00
#
_symmetry.space_group_name_H-M   'P 1'
#
loop_
_entity.id
_entity.type
_entity.pdbx_description
1 polymer ?
#
loop_
_entity_poly.entity_id
_entity_poly.type
_entity_poly.pdbx_seq_one_letter_code
_entity_poly.pdbx_strand_id
1 'polypeptide(L)'
;MPDEIFGTGACGVNCMTCALATTGRCSPCGPGTGSQAARKLGAQLELLGGFCPILKCASDRKIAFCMRDCDRFPCENFQDGPYPYSEGFLSMQHRRRQGPGPQRG
;
A
#
# COMPACT_ATOMS: atom_id res chain seq x y z
N MET A 1 8.16 3.65 17.72
CA MET A 1 6.81 3.67 17.10
C MET A 1 6.39 2.21 16.94
N PRO A 2 5.54 1.65 17.81
CA PRO A 2 5.31 0.20 17.89
C PRO A 2 4.51 -0.40 16.71
N ASP A 3 4.07 0.42 15.74
CA ASP A 3 3.09 0.02 14.70
C ASP A 3 3.68 -0.12 13.28
N GLU A 4 5.01 -0.17 13.14
CA GLU A 4 5.64 -0.43 11.85
C GLU A 4 5.72 -1.95 11.61
N ILE A 5 4.74 -2.48 10.86
CA ILE A 5 4.75 -3.88 10.44
C ILE A 5 5.85 -4.04 9.40
N PHE A 6 7.02 -4.54 9.83
CA PHE A 6 8.19 -4.72 8.97
C PHE A 6 7.83 -5.39 7.64
N GLY A 7 8.30 -4.80 6.55
CA GLY A 7 8.04 -5.29 5.20
C GLY A 7 6.70 -4.86 4.60
N THR A 8 5.80 -4.22 5.34
CA THR A 8 4.49 -3.79 4.82
C THR A 8 4.61 -2.49 4.04
N GLY A 9 4.22 -2.55 2.77
CA GLY A 9 4.18 -1.38 1.91
C GLY A 9 2.98 -0.48 2.21
N ALA A 10 3.03 0.77 1.73
CA ALA A 10 1.94 1.73 1.87
C ALA A 10 0.58 1.20 1.35
N CYS A 11 0.58 0.28 0.39
CA CYS A 11 -0.64 -0.38 -0.09
C CYS A 11 -1.30 -1.32 0.92
N GLY A 12 -0.58 -1.77 1.96
CA GLY A 12 -1.03 -2.76 2.94
C GLY A 12 -0.57 -4.20 2.64
N VAL A 13 0.13 -4.44 1.53
CA VAL A 13 0.75 -5.75 1.24
C VAL A 13 2.06 -5.88 2.01
N ASN A 14 2.25 -7.01 2.70
CA ASN A 14 3.55 -7.35 3.24
C ASN A 14 4.49 -7.80 2.11
N CYS A 15 5.41 -6.93 1.71
CA CYS A 15 6.37 -7.21 0.65
C CYS A 15 7.32 -8.36 1.01
N MET A 16 7.58 -8.63 2.29
CA MET A 16 8.48 -9.72 2.69
C MET A 16 7.87 -11.10 2.47
N THR A 17 6.56 -11.21 2.26
CA THR A 17 5.91 -12.47 1.83
C THR A 17 5.89 -12.62 0.31
N CYS A 18 6.33 -11.62 -0.46
CA CYS A 18 6.34 -11.65 -1.91
C CYS A 18 7.57 -12.38 -2.44
N ALA A 19 7.36 -13.33 -3.35
CA ALA A 19 8.46 -14.05 -4.02
C ALA A 19 9.48 -13.11 -4.69
N LEU A 20 9.05 -11.95 -5.18
CA LEU A 20 9.97 -10.97 -5.80
C LEU A 20 10.91 -10.34 -4.76
N ALA A 21 10.44 -10.12 -3.54
CA ALA A 21 11.30 -9.60 -2.48
C ALA A 21 12.24 -10.68 -1.95
N THR A 22 11.73 -11.89 -1.71
CA THR A 22 12.54 -13.00 -1.19
C THR A 22 13.60 -13.50 -2.18
N THR A 23 13.40 -13.27 -3.49
CA THR A 23 14.39 -13.56 -4.55
C THR A 23 15.25 -12.37 -4.94
N GLY A 24 15.18 -11.25 -4.22
CA GLY A 24 16.01 -10.07 -4.46
C GLY A 24 15.66 -9.25 -5.71
N ARG A 25 14.56 -9.57 -6.40
CA ARG A 25 14.09 -8.83 -7.59
C ARG A 25 13.34 -7.55 -7.24
N CYS A 26 12.86 -7.43 -6.01
CA CYS A 26 12.21 -6.24 -5.48
C CYS A 26 12.62 -6.04 -4.01
N SER A 27 12.31 -4.86 -3.48
CA SER A 27 12.50 -4.51 -2.08
C SER A 27 11.22 -3.88 -1.51
N PRO A 28 10.93 -4.06 -0.21
CA PRO A 28 9.80 -3.39 0.43
C PRO A 28 9.85 -1.88 0.25
N CYS A 29 8.68 -1.26 0.09
CA CYS A 29 8.56 0.20 0.07
C CYS A 29 8.32 0.80 1.46
N GLY A 30 7.81 0.01 2.41
CA GLY A 30 7.49 0.49 3.76
C GLY A 30 6.26 1.41 3.80
N PRO A 31 5.93 1.97 4.97
CA PRO A 31 4.83 2.93 5.13
C PRO A 31 5.13 4.23 4.39
N GLY A 32 4.10 4.91 3.87
CA GLY A 32 4.25 6.17 3.13
C GLY A 32 4.91 7.30 3.93
N THR A 33 4.83 7.25 5.25
CA THR A 33 5.47 8.20 6.19
C THR A 33 6.95 7.87 6.49
N GLY A 34 7.44 6.70 6.09
CA GLY A 34 8.76 6.20 6.45
C GLY A 34 9.87 6.62 5.49
N SER A 35 11.12 6.60 5.98
CA SER A 35 12.31 6.85 5.15
C SER A 35 12.52 5.78 4.07
N GLN A 36 12.02 4.56 4.28
CA GLN A 36 12.04 3.51 3.26
C GLN A 36 11.19 3.89 2.03
N ALA A 37 10.04 4.54 2.23
CA ALA A 37 9.20 5.01 1.13
C ALA A 37 9.91 6.08 0.29
N ALA A 38 10.55 7.05 0.95
CA ALA A 38 11.34 8.07 0.27
C ALA A 38 12.48 7.48 -0.58
N ARG A 39 13.25 6.53 0.00
CA ARG A 39 14.30 5.81 -0.74
C ARG A 39 13.74 5.02 -1.91
N LYS A 40 12.61 4.33 -1.72
CA LYS A 40 11.97 3.54 -2.78
C LYS A 40 11.46 4.43 -3.91
N LEU A 41 10.86 5.58 -3.61
CA LEU A 41 10.42 6.54 -4.63
C LEU A 41 11.59 7.09 -5.44
N GLY A 42 12.71 7.43 -4.79
CA GLY A 42 13.94 7.83 -5.47
C GLY A 42 14.44 6.75 -6.44
N ALA A 43 14.56 5.51 -5.95
CA ALA A 43 14.97 4.37 -6.78
C ALA A 43 13.99 4.06 -7.92
N GLN A 44 12.67 4.23 -7.71
CA GLN A 44 11.68 4.04 -8.78
C GLN A 44 11.82 5.09 -9.87
N LEU A 45 12.01 6.36 -9.51
CA LEU A 45 12.24 7.42 -10.50
C LEU A 45 13.50 7.15 -11.31
N GLU A 46 14.60 6.80 -10.64
CA GLU A 46 15.89 6.53 -11.29
C GLU A 46 15.83 5.30 -12.22
N LEU A 47 15.23 4.20 -11.77
CA LEU A 47 15.25 2.92 -12.49
C LEU A 47 14.11 2.75 -13.50
N LEU A 48 12.94 3.36 -13.24
CA LEU A 48 11.70 3.13 -14.00
C LEU A 48 11.19 4.38 -14.72
N GLY A 49 11.76 5.56 -14.45
CA GLY A 49 11.28 6.84 -15.00
C GLY A 49 9.92 7.28 -14.43
N GLY A 50 9.44 6.65 -13.36
CA GLY A 50 8.14 6.92 -12.77
C GLY A 50 7.99 6.33 -11.38
N PHE A 51 6.87 6.63 -10.71
CA PHE A 51 6.60 6.19 -9.34
C PHE A 51 5.51 5.11 -9.30
N CYS A 52 5.50 4.31 -8.23
CA CYS A 52 4.27 3.65 -7.84
C CYS A 52 3.25 4.71 -7.39
N PRO A 53 2.09 4.85 -8.06
CA PRO A 53 1.14 5.93 -7.77
C PRO A 53 0.59 5.84 -6.34
N ILE A 54 0.37 4.62 -5.84
CA ILE A 54 -0.07 4.35 -4.46
C ILE A 54 0.96 4.86 -3.44
N LEU A 55 2.24 4.51 -3.63
CA LEU A 55 3.31 4.91 -2.70
C LEU A 55 3.53 6.42 -2.72
N LYS A 56 3.52 7.04 -3.91
CA LYS A 56 3.68 8.48 -4.07
C LYS A 56 2.54 9.22 -3.38
N CYS A 57 1.29 8.84 -3.65
CA CYS A 57 0.10 9.41 -3.04
C CYS A 57 0.13 9.28 -1.51
N ALA A 58 0.48 8.10 -0.98
CA ALA A 58 0.60 7.89 0.47
C ALA A 58 1.69 8.78 1.10
N SER A 59 2.84 8.91 0.43
CA SER A 59 3.96 9.71 0.93
C SER A 59 3.69 11.22 0.90
N ASP A 60 3.01 11.70 -0.15
CA ASP A 60 2.58 13.10 -0.28
C ASP A 60 1.54 13.45 0.79
N ARG A 61 0.55 12.58 0.98
CA ARG A 61 -0.53 12.76 1.97
C ARG A 61 -0.13 12.40 3.40
N LYS A 62 1.11 11.97 3.64
CA LYS A 62 1.62 11.52 4.94
C LYS A 62 0.76 10.41 5.58
N ILE A 63 0.31 9.48 4.75
CA ILE A 63 -0.46 8.29 5.13
C ILE A 63 0.51 7.11 5.25
N ALA A 64 0.47 6.38 6.37
CA ALA A 64 1.36 5.22 6.54
C ALA A 64 0.88 4.03 5.69
N PHE A 65 -0.36 3.56 5.89
CA PHE A 65 -0.94 2.46 5.11
C PHE A 65 -2.33 2.83 4.59
N CYS A 66 -2.55 2.79 3.27
CA CYS A 66 -3.83 3.13 2.65
C CYS A 66 -4.99 2.32 3.22
N MET A 67 -4.82 1.00 3.39
CA MET A 67 -5.87 0.14 3.92
C MET A 67 -6.22 0.45 5.39
N ARG A 68 -5.32 1.02 6.19
CA ARG A 68 -5.61 1.34 7.60
C ARG A 68 -6.06 2.79 7.77
N ASP A 69 -5.37 3.70 7.09
CA ASP A 69 -5.33 5.12 7.44
C ASP A 69 -6.02 6.01 6.40
N CYS A 70 -6.26 5.54 5.18
CA CYS A 70 -6.90 6.34 4.14
C CYS A 70 -8.43 6.20 4.19
N ASP A 71 -9.09 7.31 4.43
CA ASP A 71 -10.54 7.49 4.41
C ASP A 71 -11.16 7.18 3.03
N ARG A 72 -10.42 7.46 1.95
CA ARG A 72 -10.85 7.23 0.57
C ARG A 72 -10.54 5.82 0.05
N PHE A 73 -9.87 4.97 0.83
CA PHE A 73 -9.57 3.62 0.36
C PHE A 73 -10.84 2.76 0.34
N PRO A 74 -11.13 2.03 -0.77
CA PRO A 74 -10.36 1.94 -2.02
C PRO A 74 -10.62 3.11 -2.99
N CYS A 75 -9.56 3.79 -3.46
CA CYS A 75 -9.64 4.95 -4.37
C CYS A 75 -9.13 4.62 -5.78
N GLU A 76 -9.15 5.60 -6.68
CA GLU A 76 -8.74 5.50 -8.09
C GLU A 76 -7.34 4.90 -8.29
N ASN A 77 -6.40 5.20 -7.39
CA ASN A 77 -5.03 4.64 -7.42
C ASN A 77 -4.98 3.11 -7.29
N PHE A 78 -6.07 2.47 -6.86
CA PHE A 78 -6.23 1.01 -6.80
C PHE A 78 -7.20 0.46 -7.86
N GLN A 79 -8.04 1.30 -8.46
CA GLN A 79 -9.07 0.88 -9.41
C GLN A 79 -8.55 0.94 -10.86
N ASP A 80 -7.72 1.93 -11.19
CA ASP A 80 -7.22 2.17 -12.54
C ASP A 80 -6.16 1.16 -13.00
N GLY A 81 -5.66 0.32 -12.08
CA GLY A 81 -4.85 -0.85 -12.38
C GLY A 81 -5.07 -1.89 -11.29
N PRO A 82 -5.28 -3.18 -11.58
CA PRO A 82 -5.61 -4.20 -10.58
C PRO A 82 -4.43 -4.55 -9.64
N TYR A 83 -3.45 -3.65 -9.55
CA TYR A 83 -2.29 -3.76 -8.69
C TYR A 83 -2.50 -2.94 -7.41
N PRO A 84 -2.25 -3.50 -6.21
CA PRO A 84 -1.93 -4.90 -5.93
C PRO A 84 -3.17 -5.76 -5.65
N TYR A 85 -4.39 -5.20 -5.70
CA TYR A 85 -5.61 -5.89 -5.28
C TYR A 85 -6.59 -6.11 -6.44
N SER A 86 -7.23 -7.27 -6.44
CA SER A 86 -8.30 -7.58 -7.40
C SER A 86 -9.56 -6.75 -7.14
N GLU A 87 -10.36 -6.57 -8.18
CA GLU A 87 -11.67 -5.90 -8.09
C GLU A 87 -12.57 -6.52 -7.02
N GLY A 88 -12.56 -7.84 -6.86
CA GLY A 88 -13.32 -8.52 -5.81
C GLY A 88 -12.92 -8.10 -4.39
N PHE A 89 -11.62 -7.89 -4.13
CA PHE A 89 -11.14 -7.39 -2.85
C PHE A 89 -11.52 -5.93 -2.63
N LEU A 90 -11.34 -5.09 -3.65
CA LEU A 90 -11.69 -3.66 -3.58
C LEU A 90 -13.20 -3.49 -3.36
N SER A 91 -14.02 -4.23 -4.09
CA SER A 91 -15.48 -4.26 -3.93
C SER A 91 -15.90 -4.69 -2.52
N MET A 92 -15.23 -5.69 -1.95
CA MET A 92 -15.46 -6.11 -0.56
C MET A 92 -15.13 -5.00 0.43
N GLN A 93 -13.98 -4.35 0.28
CA GLN A 93 -13.55 -3.24 1.15
C GLN A 93 -14.52 -2.06 1.08
N HIS A 94 -14.92 -1.66 -0.13
CA HIS A 94 -15.89 -0.58 -0.32
C HIS A 94 -17.21 -0.85 0.43
N ARG A 95 -17.79 -2.04 0.26
CA ARG A 95 -19.03 -2.43 0.95
C ARG A 95 -18.89 -2.49 2.47
N ARG A 96 -17.82 -3.14 2.97
CA ARG A 96 -17.68 -3.41 4.42
C ARG A 96 -17.30 -2.17 5.23
N ARG A 97 -16.67 -1.17 4.62
CA ARG A 97 -16.36 0.12 5.27
C ARG A 97 -17.60 0.97 5.52
N GLN A 98 -18.66 0.75 4.77
CA GLN A 98 -19.93 1.47 4.88
C GLN A 98 -20.98 0.70 5.70
N GLY A 99 -20.72 -0.58 5.98
CA GLY A 99 -21.63 -1.46 6.72
C GLY A 99 -21.33 -1.52 8.22
N PRO A 100 -22.26 -2.11 9.02
CA PRO A 100 -21.99 -2.38 10.43
C PRO A 100 -20.79 -3.31 10.59
N GLY A 101 -20.00 -3.07 11.64
CA GLY A 101 -18.90 -3.96 12.02
C GLY A 101 -19.40 -5.38 12.31
N PRO A 102 -18.51 -6.37 12.35
CA PRO A 102 -18.90 -7.73 12.73
C PRO A 102 -19.61 -7.71 14.08
N GLN A 103 -20.75 -8.39 14.17
CA GLN A 103 -21.41 -8.63 15.45
C GLN A 103 -20.40 -9.37 16.32
N ARG A 104 -19.99 -8.74 17.42
CA ARG A 104 -19.11 -9.38 18.39
C ARG A 104 -19.94 -10.46 19.07
N GLY A 105 -19.64 -11.72 18.74
CA GLY A 105 -20.12 -12.87 19.51
C GLY A 105 -19.48 -12.92 20.88
#